data_AF-A0A7C3BTA3-F1
#
_entry.id   AF-A0A7C3BTA3-F1
#
_cell.length_a   1.000
_cell.length_b   1.000
_cell.length_c   1.000
_cell.angle_alpha   90.00
_cell.angle_beta   90.00
_cell.angle_gamma   90.00
#
_symmetry.space_group_name_H-M   'P 1'
#
loop_
_entity.id
_entity.type
_entity.pdbx_description
1 polymer ?
#
loop_
_entity_poly.entity_id
_entity_poly.type
_entity_poly.pdbx_seq_one_letter_code
_entity_poly.pdbx_strand_id
1 'polypeptide(L)' 'MEGGERLLFDNVRRLNEELGLTALMIEQNARQGLGISHRGYALEPGENSYQGTGQELLDNDEVRRAFLGG' A
#
# COMPACT_ATOMS: atom_id res chain seq x y z
N MET A 1 -9.12 2.15 17.13
CA MET A 1 -7.94 2.13 16.26
C MET A 1 -6.72 2.11 17.16
N GLU A 2 -5.86 1.11 17.05
CA GLU A 2 -4.62 1.03 17.83
C GLU A 2 -3.59 1.99 17.24
N GLY A 3 -2.96 2.84 18.06
CA GLY A 3 -2.05 3.89 17.58
C GLY A 3 -0.77 3.39 16.91
N GLY A 4 -0.45 2.08 17.01
CA GLY A 4 0.79 1.49 16.52
C GLY A 4 0.94 1.46 15.00
N GLU A 5 -0.09 1.04 14.26
CA GLU A 5 -0.01 0.89 12.79
C GLU A 5 0.21 2.22 12.08
N ARG A 6 -0.48 3.28 12.51
CA ARG A 6 -0.31 4.62 11.93
C ARG A 6 1.13 5.12 12.07
N LEU A 7 1.72 4.92 13.25
CA LEU A 7 3.10 5.29 13.52
C LEU A 7 4.09 4.52 12.64
N LEU A 8 3.82 3.25 12.34
CA LEU A 8 4.65 2.45 11.44
C LEU A 8 4.72 3.07 10.03
N PHE A 9 3.56 3.30 9.40
CA PHE A 9 3.50 3.85 8.04
C PHE A 9 4.07 5.27 7.97
N ASP A 10 3.80 6.10 8.97
CA ASP A 10 4.39 7.45 9.04
C ASP A 10 5.92 7.42 9.13
N ASN A 11 6.49 6.49 9.93
CA ASN A 11 7.93 6.32 10.01
C ASN A 11 8.55 5.81 8.71
N VAL A 12 7.91 4.84 8.04
CA VAL A 12 8.39 4.34 6.74
C VAL A 12 8.41 5.46 5.71
N ARG A 13 7.34 6.24 5.61
CA ARG A 13 7.27 7.40 4.72
C ARG A 13 8.39 8.39 5.03
N ARG A 14 8.56 8.75 6.31
CA ARG A 14 9.62 9.69 6.72
C ARG A 14 11.02 9.20 6.34
N LEU A 15 11.32 7.92 6.57
CA LEU A 15 12.63 7.34 6.21
C LEU A 15 12.86 7.34 4.70
N ASN A 16 11.82 7.06 3.90
CA ASN A 16 11.91 7.13 2.45
C ASN A 16 12.19 8.57 1.97
N GLU A 17 11.44 9.55 2.49
CA GLU A 17 11.55 10.96 2.09
C GLU A 17 12.87 11.62 2.56
N GLU A 18 13.28 11.38 3.81
CA GLU A 18 14.45 12.04 4.40
C GLU A 18 15.78 11.38 4.00
N LEU A 19 15.79 10.05 3.86
CA LEU A 19 17.02 9.28 3.64
C LEU A 19 17.12 8.67 2.23
N GLY A 20 16.06 8.75 1.42
CA GLY A 20 15.99 8.05 0.14
C GLY A 20 15.94 6.52 0.31
N LEU A 21 15.50 6.02 1.47
CA LEU A 21 15.47 4.59 1.75
C LEU A 21 14.42 3.89 0.88
N THR A 22 14.83 2.89 0.10
CA THR A 22 13.88 2.03 -0.62
C THR A 22 13.29 1.01 0.35
N ALA A 23 11.96 0.92 0.40
CA ALA A 23 11.22 -0.04 1.22
C ALA A 23 10.29 -0.89 0.35
N LEU A 24 10.18 -2.17 0.70
CA LEU A 24 9.16 -3.08 0.19
C LEU A 24 8.34 -3.59 1.37
N MET A 25 7.02 -3.43 1.29
CA MET A 25 6.09 -3.84 2.34
C MET A 25 5.11 -4.86 1.78
N ILE A 26 4.83 -5.89 2.57
CA ILE A 26 3.78 -6.87 2.31
C ILE A 26 2.72 -6.63 3.38
N GLU A 27 1.51 -6.31 2.97
CA GLU A 27 0.46 -5.92 3.92
C GLU A 27 -0.89 -6.57 3.65
N GLN A 28 -1.58 -6.91 4.74
CA GLN A 28 -2.98 -7.33 4.71
C GLN A 28 -3.90 -6.12 4.65
N ASN A 29 -3.53 -5.01 5.30
CA ASN A 29 -4.26 -3.75 5.20
C ASN A 29 -3.79 -2.93 3.99
N ALA A 30 -4.13 -3.43 2.80
CA ALA A 30 -3.69 -2.87 1.52
C ALA A 30 -4.03 -1.36 1.38
N ARG A 31 -5.14 -0.89 1.96
CA ARG A 31 -5.54 0.53 1.87
C ARG A 31 -4.53 1.46 2.53
N GLN A 32 -4.04 1.12 3.72
CA GLN A 32 -3.03 1.94 4.41
C GLN A 32 -1.69 1.88 3.68
N GLY A 33 -1.25 0.67 3.30
CA GLY A 33 0.00 0.46 2.57
C GLY A 33 0.03 1.24 1.25
N LEU A 34 -1.03 1.14 0.43
CA LEU A 34 -1.13 1.87 -0.82
C LEU A 34 -1.13 3.39 -0.62
N GLY A 35 -1.71 3.89 0.47
CA GLY A 35 -1.77 5.33 0.77
C GLY A 35 -0.40 6.01 0.94
N ILE A 36 0.66 5.25 1.23
CA ILE A 36 2.04 5.78 1.31
C ILE A 36 2.96 5.23 0.23
N SER A 37 2.44 4.39 -0.68
CA SER A 37 3.26 3.67 -1.65
C SER A 37 3.38 4.40 -2.97
N HIS A 38 4.61 4.56 -3.45
CA HIS A 38 4.89 5.03 -4.82
C HIS A 38 4.40 4.05 -5.89
N ARG A 39 4.46 2.75 -5.58
CA ARG A 39 4.02 1.68 -6.47
C ARG A 39 3.42 0.54 -5.65
N GLY A 40 2.34 -0.05 -6.13
CA GLY A 40 1.70 -1.22 -5.54
C GLY A 40 1.52 -2.34 -6.55
N TYR A 41 1.35 -3.54 -5.99
CA TYR A 41 1.05 -4.78 -6.72
C TYR A 41 -0.01 -5.53 -5.91
N ALA A 42 -1.11 -5.90 -6.55
CA ALA A 42 -2.13 -6.76 -5.97
C ALA A 42 -2.05 -8.15 -6.61
N LEU A 43 -1.93 -9.18 -5.77
CA LEU A 43 -1.73 -10.54 -6.21
C LEU A 43 -3.02 -11.36 -6.06
N GLU A 44 -3.39 -12.10 -7.10
CA GLU A 44 -4.43 -13.13 -7.08
C GLU A 44 -3.83 -14.45 -7.58
N PRO A 45 -4.26 -15.57 -7.00
CA PRO A 45 -3.45 -16.74 -6.65
C PRO A 45 -2.03 -16.82 -7.26
N GLY A 46 -1.11 -16.01 -6.74
CA GLY A 46 0.32 -16.06 -7.08
C GLY A 46 0.73 -15.23 -8.31
N GLU A 47 -0.22 -14.58 -9.00
CA GLU A 47 0.02 -13.74 -10.15
C GLU A 47 -0.31 -12.27 -9.87
N ASN A 48 0.37 -11.37 -10.58
CA ASN A 48 0.14 -9.93 -10.48
C ASN A 48 -1.07 -9.51 -11.32
N SER A 49 -2.23 -9.39 -10.68
CA SER A 49 -3.48 -8.97 -11.33
C SER A 49 -3.55 -7.46 -11.54
N TYR A 50 -3.04 -6.66 -10.60
CA TYR A 50 -3.09 -5.19 -10.70
C TYR A 50 -1.77 -4.57 -10.24
N GLN A 51 -1.32 -3.58 -11.00
CA GLN A 51 -0.14 -2.79 -10.66
C GLN A 51 -0.33 -1.34 -11.07
N GLY A 52 0.30 -0.45 -10.32
CA GLY A 52 0.24 0.99 -10.58
C GLY A 52 0.84 1.75 -9.42
N THR A 53 0.67 3.07 -9.41
CA THR A 53 0.90 3.87 -8.22
C THR A 53 -0.06 3.48 -7.10
N GLY A 54 0.29 3.81 -5.85
CA GLY A 54 -0.62 3.61 -4.73
C GLY A 54 -1.97 4.27 -4.97
N GLN A 55 -1.97 5.49 -5.51
CA GLN A 55 -3.18 6.25 -5.81
C GLN A 55 -4.03 5.61 -6.92
N GLU A 56 -3.44 5.20 -8.04
CA GLU A 56 -4.16 4.52 -9.12
C GLU A 56 -4.86 3.24 -8.64
N LEU A 57 -4.21 2.49 -7.74
CA LEU A 57 -4.78 1.27 -7.17
C LEU A 57 -5.88 1.57 -6.13
N LEU A 58 -5.73 2.64 -5.34
CA LEU A 58 -6.78 3.10 -4.43
C LEU A 58 -8.03 3.58 -5.15
N ASP A 59 -7.88 4.17 -6.34
CA ASP A 59 -8.97 4.70 -7.16
C ASP A 59 -9.57 3.65 -8.11
N ASN A 60 -8.96 2.48 -8.23
CA ASN A 60 -9.46 1.40 -9.09
C ASN A 60 -10.62 0.65 -8.42
N ASP A 61 -11.81 0.71 -9.03
CA ASP A 61 -13.03 0.08 -8.52
C ASP A 61 -12.92 -1.45 -8.34
N GLU A 62 -12.19 -2.15 -9.20
CA GLU A 62 -11.97 -3.60 -9.07
C GLU A 62 -11.05 -3.91 -7.89
N VAL A 63 -9.95 -3.17 -7.74
CA VAL A 63 -9.03 -3.30 -6.60
C VAL A 63 -9.74 -2.99 -5.29
N ARG A 64 -10.57 -1.94 -5.26
CA ARG A 64 -11.35 -1.57 -4.07
C ARG A 64 -12.29 -2.68 -3.62
N ARG A 65 -13.01 -3.27 -4.59
CA ARG A 65 -13.93 -4.39 -4.34
C ARG A 65 -13.21 -5.65 -3.87
N ALA A 66 -12.05 -5.97 -4.46
CA ALA A 66 -11.34 -7.21 -4.18
C ALA A 66 -10.44 -7.14 -2.93
N PHE A 67 -9.82 -6.00 -2.62
CA PHE A 67 -8.74 -5.90 -1.62
C PHE A 67 -8.94 -4.85 -0.53
N LEU A 68 -9.78 -3.83 -0.75
CA LEU A 68 -9.85 -2.65 0.14
C LEU A 68 -11.12 -2.59 1.00
N GLY A 69 -11.95 -3.63 0.97
CA GLY A 69 -13.10 -3.80 1.87
C GLY A 69 -14.44 -3.32 1.33
N GLY A 70 -14.54 -2.91 0.06
CA GLY A 70 -15.75 -2.35 -0.55
C GLY A 70 -15.99 -0.88 -0.20
#